data_AF-A0A0D0SB37-F1
#
_entry.id   AF-A0A0D0SB37-F1
#
_cell.length_a   1.000
_cell.length_b   1.000
_cell.length_c   1.000
_cell.angle_alpha   90.00
_cell.angle_beta   90.00
_cell.angle_gamma   90.00
#
_symmetry.space_group_name_H-M   'P 1'
#
loop_
_entity.id
_entity.type
_entity.pdbx_description
1 polymer ?
#
loop_
_entity_poly.entity_id
_entity_poly.type
_entity_poly.pdbx_seq_one_letter_code
_entity_poly.pdbx_strand_id
1 'polypeptide(L)'
;MTIETTPDLLRYMLMKGSIAIDGVSLTIMGLTDTTFSVSLIPHTKKETILLMKKTGETVNLETDVIGKYVERLLGTKTTTESKEETITMDFLANCGFL
;
A
#
# COMPACT_ATOMS: atom_id res chain seq x y z
N MET A 1 2.18 18.24 -1.00
CA MET A 1 3.25 17.54 -0.28
C MET A 1 3.41 16.19 -0.94
N THR A 2 4.64 15.75 -1.23
CA THR A 2 4.94 14.48 -1.90
C THR A 2 5.78 13.63 -0.96
N ILE A 3 5.46 12.35 -0.83
CA ILE A 3 6.09 11.40 0.08
C ILE A 3 6.44 10.14 -0.69
N GLU A 4 7.65 9.64 -0.47
CA GLU A 4 8.13 8.35 -0.97
C GLU A 4 7.76 7.23 0.02
N THR A 5 7.38 6.07 -0.50
CA THR A 5 7.07 4.90 0.32
C THR A 5 7.25 3.60 -0.46
N THR A 6 7.11 2.47 0.21
CA THR A 6 7.33 1.15 -0.41
C THR A 6 6.15 0.74 -1.30
N PRO A 7 6.40 -0.10 -2.34
CA PRO A 7 5.33 -0.66 -3.18
C PRO A 7 4.26 -1.41 -2.38
N ASP A 8 4.66 -2.04 -1.27
CA ASP A 8 3.77 -2.77 -0.37
C ASP A 8 2.73 -1.88 0.31
N LEU A 9 3.05 -0.61 0.52
CA LEU A 9 2.10 0.36 1.07
C LEU A 9 1.29 1.02 -0.05
N LEU A 10 1.93 1.31 -1.19
CA LEU A 10 1.30 1.93 -2.36
C LEU A 10 0.15 1.09 -2.93
N ARG A 11 0.22 -0.25 -2.84
CA ARG A 11 -0.87 -1.15 -3.31
C ARG A 11 -2.23 -0.87 -2.65
N TYR A 12 -2.23 -0.30 -1.43
CA TYR A 12 -3.45 0.05 -0.70
C TYR A 12 -3.87 1.51 -0.89
N MET A 13 -3.16 2.26 -1.73
CA MET A 13 -3.43 3.66 -2.02
C MET A 13 -4.17 3.81 -3.36
N LEU A 14 -5.16 4.69 -3.39
CA LEU A 14 -5.95 4.97 -4.58
C LEU A 14 -6.00 6.47 -4.83
N MET A 15 -6.01 6.86 -6.11
CA MET A 15 -6.26 8.26 -6.49
C MET A 15 -7.61 8.72 -5.93
N LYS A 16 -7.62 9.90 -5.29
CA LYS A 16 -8.78 10.44 -4.54
C LYS A 16 -9.21 9.61 -3.33
N GLY A 17 -8.44 8.58 -2.96
CA GLY A 17 -8.63 7.82 -1.72
C GLY A 17 -8.10 8.58 -0.51
N SER A 18 -8.35 7.99 0.66
CA SER A 18 -7.93 8.52 1.96
C SER A 18 -6.58 7.94 2.39
N ILE A 19 -5.78 8.76 3.08
CA ILE A 19 -4.53 8.36 3.73
C ILE A 19 -4.38 9.18 5.02
N ALA A 20 -3.90 8.57 6.10
CA ALA A 20 -3.50 9.33 7.28
C ALA A 20 -1.97 9.52 7.30
N ILE A 21 -1.53 10.75 7.52
CA ILE A 21 -0.12 11.12 7.66
C ILE A 21 0.06 11.74 9.05
N ASP A 22 0.85 11.08 9.91
CA ASP A 22 0.98 11.44 11.33
C ASP A 22 -0.39 11.66 12.01
N GLY A 23 -1.36 10.78 11.69
CA GLY A 23 -2.73 10.83 12.23
C GLY A 23 -3.67 11.84 11.55
N VAL A 24 -3.19 12.64 10.60
CA VAL A 24 -4.01 13.61 9.86
C VAL A 24 -4.61 12.96 8.61
N SER A 25 -5.94 12.88 8.55
CA SER A 25 -6.66 12.36 7.38
C SER A 25 -6.59 13.33 6.20
N LEU A 26 -6.14 12.82 5.05
CA LEU A 26 -5.89 13.59 3.84
C LEU A 26 -6.30 12.81 2.59
N THR A 27 -6.48 13.53 1.48
CA THR A 27 -6.85 12.95 0.19
C THR A 27 -5.65 12.85 -0.73
N ILE A 28 -5.46 11.69 -1.35
CA ILE A 28 -4.41 11.44 -2.34
C ILE A 28 -4.75 12.16 -3.66
N MET A 29 -3.84 12.99 -4.12
CA MET A 29 -3.96 13.80 -5.34
C MET A 29 -3.00 13.42 -6.46
N GLY A 30 -2.03 12.56 -6.17
CA GLY A 30 -1.15 11.98 -7.18
C GLY A 30 -0.56 10.68 -6.65
N LEU A 31 -0.35 9.72 -7.55
CA LEU A 31 0.19 8.40 -7.23
C LEU A 31 1.13 7.98 -8.36
N THR A 32 2.25 7.40 -8.00
CA THR A 32 3.29 6.84 -8.88
C THR A 32 3.76 5.51 -8.28
N ASP A 33 4.71 4.84 -8.94
CA ASP A 33 5.24 3.55 -8.49
C ASP A 33 6.08 3.62 -7.20
N THR A 34 6.55 4.81 -6.81
CA THR A 34 7.41 5.01 -5.63
C THR A 34 6.94 6.12 -4.70
N THR A 35 6.03 6.98 -5.15
CA THR A 35 5.59 8.16 -4.39
C THR A 35 4.09 8.41 -4.49
N PHE A 36 3.55 9.10 -3.50
CA PHE A 36 2.20 9.68 -3.54
C PHE A 36 2.25 11.15 -3.11
N SER A 37 1.22 11.91 -3.48
CA SER A 37 1.10 13.31 -3.10
C SER A 37 -0.28 13.66 -2.56
N VAL A 38 -0.30 14.61 -1.64
CA VAL A 38 -1.51 15.15 -1.01
C VAL A 38 -1.53 16.68 -1.12
N SER A 39 -2.73 17.24 -1.20
CA SER A 39 -2.93 18.68 -1.10
C SER A 39 -3.28 19.05 0.33
N LEU A 40 -2.56 20.03 0.89
CA LEU A 40 -2.82 20.57 2.22
C LEU A 40 -3.51 21.91 2.07
N ILE A 41 -4.76 22.02 2.53
CA ILE A 41 -5.47 23.29 2.59
C ILE A 41 -4.89 24.19 3.68
N PRO A 42 -4.99 25.53 3.56
CA PRO A 42 -4.36 26.46 4.51
C PRO A 42 -4.75 26.25 5.98
N HIS A 43 -5.99 25.82 6.25
CA HIS A 43 -6.44 25.50 7.61
C HIS A 43 -5.68 24.28 8.17
N THR A 44 -5.61 23.17 7.42
CA THR A 44 -4.84 21.97 7.81
C THR A 44 -3.35 22.27 7.98
N LYS A 45 -2.81 23.21 7.19
CA LYS A 45 -1.42 23.66 7.36
C LYS A 45 -1.18 24.36 8.71
N LYS A 46 -2.14 25.13 9.23
CA LYS A 46 -1.98 25.87 10.47
C LYS A 46 -2.19 25.02 11.72
N GLU A 47 -3.08 24.04 11.63
CA GLU A 47 -3.51 23.22 12.77
C GLU A 47 -2.77 21.88 12.90
N THR A 48 -1.74 21.60 12.08
CA THR A 48 -1.02 20.32 12.11
C THR A 48 0.50 20.47 12.05
N ILE A 49 1.22 19.46 12.55
CA ILE A 49 2.69 19.42 12.53
C ILE A 49 3.28 19.29 11.11
N LEU A 50 2.44 18.96 10.12
CA LEU A 50 2.87 18.72 8.74
C LEU A 50 3.50 19.94 8.08
N LEU A 51 3.20 21.16 8.56
CA LEU A 51 3.85 22.38 8.07
C LEU A 51 5.30 22.53 8.57
N MET A 52 5.61 21.96 9.74
CA MET A 52 6.94 22.05 10.34
C MET A 52 7.89 20.97 9.81
N LYS A 53 7.34 19.91 9.20
CA LYS A 53 8.10 18.83 8.59
C LYS A 53 8.95 19.34 7.43
N LYS A 54 10.23 18.96 7.41
CA LYS A 54 11.16 19.28 6.33
C LYS A 54 11.32 18.11 5.38
N THR A 55 11.78 18.40 4.16
CA THR A 55 12.18 17.36 3.20
C THR A 55 13.22 16.44 3.83
N GLY A 56 13.00 15.13 3.71
CA GLY A 56 13.86 14.09 4.29
C GLY A 56 13.43 13.63 5.69
N GLU A 57 12.49 14.30 6.33
CA GLU A 57 11.91 13.79 7.58
C GLU A 57 10.93 12.66 7.33
N THR A 58 10.93 11.68 8.24
CA THR A 58 9.98 10.57 8.22
C THR A 58 8.63 10.98 8.79
N VAL A 59 7.59 10.31 8.32
CA VAL A 59 6.21 10.46 8.78
C VAL A 59 5.60 9.07 8.99
N ASN A 60 4.64 8.97 9.89
CA ASN A 60 3.85 7.76 10.05
C ASN A 60 2.75 7.74 8.99
N LEU A 61 2.56 6.59 8.35
CA LEU A 61 1.58 6.40 7.28
C LEU A 61 0.58 5.31 7.69
N GLU A 62 -0.71 5.61 7.57
CA GLU A 62 -1.79 4.65 7.74
C GLU A 62 -2.69 4.66 6.51
N THR A 63 -2.71 3.54 5.78
CA THR A 63 -3.57 3.32 4.61
C THR A 63 -4.99 3.02 5.03
N ASP A 64 -5.95 3.33 4.16
CA ASP A 64 -7.35 2.98 4.38
C ASP A 64 -7.52 1.48 4.66
N VAL A 65 -8.27 1.16 5.71
CA VAL A 65 -8.54 -0.21 6.14
C VAL A 65 -9.37 -0.98 5.11
N ILE A 66 -10.17 -0.28 4.28
CA ILE A 66 -11.00 -0.90 3.25
C ILE A 66 -10.17 -1.77 2.31
N GLY A 67 -8.98 -1.33 1.92
CA GLY A 67 -8.09 -2.12 1.06
C GLY A 67 -7.72 -3.48 1.68
N LYS A 68 -7.42 -3.50 2.98
CA LYS A 68 -7.10 -4.74 3.72
C LYS A 68 -8.31 -5.65 3.86
N TYR A 69 -9.51 -5.09 4.06
CA TYR A 69 -10.74 -5.88 4.09
C TYR A 69 -11.05 -6.50 2.74
N VAL A 70 -10.91 -5.74 1.65
CA VAL A 70 -11.11 -6.23 0.29
C VAL A 70 -10.12 -7.34 -0.03
N GLU A 71 -8.83 -7.16 0.28
CA GLU A 71 -7.80 -8.19 0.10
C GLU A 71 -8.14 -9.48 0.88
N ARG A 72 -8.55 -9.35 2.14
CA ARG A 72 -8.97 -10.49 2.97
C ARG A 72 -10.21 -11.20 2.41
N LEU A 73 -11.19 -10.46 1.90
CA LEU A 73 -12.43 -11.01 1.34
C LEU A 73 -12.19 -11.72 0.01
N LEU A 74 -11.33 -11.18 -0.84
CA LEU A 74 -11.00 -11.78 -2.14
C LEU A 74 -10.06 -13.00 -2.00
N GLY A 75 -9.53 -13.24 -0.80
CA GLY A 75 -8.64 -14.38 -0.56
C GLY A 75 -7.35 -14.30 -1.38
N THR A 76 -7.00 -13.11 -1.88
CA THR A 76 -5.74 -12.85 -2.56
C THR A 76 -4.63 -12.91 -1.52
N LYS A 77 -4.20 -14.13 -1.17
CA LYS A 77 -2.85 -14.33 -0.69
C LYS A 77 -1.97 -13.72 -1.76
N THR A 78 -1.26 -12.64 -1.44
CA THR A 78 -0.11 -12.26 -2.25
C THR A 78 0.84 -13.44 -2.13
N THR A 79 0.85 -14.30 -3.13
CA THR A 79 1.73 -15.45 -3.23
C THR A 79 3.14 -14.92 -3.43
N THR A 80 3.79 -14.42 -2.37
CA THR A 80 5.25 -14.46 -2.27
C THR A 80 5.61 -15.89 -1.91
N GLU A 81 5.43 -16.79 -2.88
CA GLU A 81 5.99 -18.15 -2.94
C GLU A 81 5.52 -18.76 -4.26
N SER A 82 6.09 -18.29 -5.37
CA SER A 82 6.21 -19.14 -6.55
C SER A 82 7.24 -20.23 -6.21
N LYS A 83 6.83 -21.22 -5.42
CA LYS A 83 7.35 -22.57 -5.62
C LYS A 83 6.76 -23.03 -6.96
N GLU A 84 7.50 -22.79 -8.04
CA GLU A 84 7.37 -23.64 -9.23
C GLU A 84 7.82 -25.05 -8.82
N GLU A 85 6.95 -25.79 -8.13
CA GLU A 85 7.10 -27.25 -8.11
C GLU A 85 6.69 -27.70 -9.50
N THR A 86 7.67 -27.74 -10.40
CA THR A 86 7.57 -28.36 -11.71
C THR A 86 6.96 -29.75 -11.50
N ILE A 87 5.80 -30.01 -12.09
CA ILE A 87 5.15 -31.33 -11.97
C ILE A 87 6.15 -32.38 -12.46
N THR A 88 6.70 -33.16 -11.53
CA THR A 88 7.65 -34.23 -11.84
C THR A 88 6.90 -35.52 -12.17
N MET A 89 7.52 -36.39 -12.98
CA MET A 89 6.91 -37.67 -13.33
C MET A 89 6.64 -38.56 -12.09
N ASP A 90 7.49 -38.46 -11.07
CA ASP A 90 7.30 -39.17 -9.80
C ASP A 90 6.05 -38.70 -9.04
N PHE A 91 5.71 -37.41 -9.14
CA PHE A 91 4.47 -36.89 -8.54
C PHE A 91 3.23 -37.46 -9.24
N LEU A 92 3.25 -37.50 -10.59
CA LEU A 92 2.14 -38.05 -11.38
C LEU A 92 1.91 -39.54 -11.10
N ALA A 93 2.99 -40.33 -10.95
CA ALA A 93 2.90 -41.74 -10.59
C ALA A 93 2.28 -41.96 -9.19
N ASN A 94 2.71 -41.18 -8.19
CA ASN A 94 2.20 -41.31 -6.82
C ASN A 94 0.72 -40.90 -6.67
N CYS A 95 0.22 -40.03 -7.55
CA CYS A 95 -1.19 -39.64 -7.58
C CYS A 95 -2.07 -40.59 -8.42
N GLY A 96 -1.50 -41.66 -8.99
CA GLY A 96 -2.26 -42.69 -9.70
C GLY A 96 -2.72 -42.29 -11.11
N PHE A 97 -2.02 -41.35 -11.75
CA PHE A 97 -2.27 -40.95 -13.14
C PHE A 97 -1.44 -41.76 -14.16
N LEU A 98 -0.64 -42.72 -13.70
CA LEU A 98 0.14 -43.69 -14.49
C LEU A 98 -0.16 -45.11 -14.04
#